data_AF-A0A961UJY9-F1
#
_entry.id   AF-A0A961UJY9-F1
#
_cell.length_a   1.000
_cell.length_b   1.000
_cell.length_c   1.000
_cell.angle_alpha   90.00
_cell.angle_beta   90.00
_cell.angle_gamma   90.00
#
_symmetry.space_group_name_H-M   'P 1'
#
loop_
_entity.id
_entity.type
_entity.pdbx_description
1 polymer ?
#
loop_
_entity_poly.entity_id
_entity_poly.type
_entity_poly.pdbx_seq_one_letter_code
_entity_poly.pdbx_strand_id
1 'polypeptide(L)'
;MTSVAETASILSDLVAFPTVSCDGNLELIAYASEKLSAAGARVSWMTDPDGRKANLFATLGPEGNGGIVLSGHTDVVPVEGQDWSTDPFVLHEAGDRLYGRGTCDMKGFIAAALAMAPRFAELDLARPLHFAFTYDEETGCLGGQHLVRELVAQEIRPSVAIVGEPTSMRIIEGHK
;
A
#
# COMPACT_ATOMS: atom_id res chain seq x y z
N MET A 1 -5.08 17.52 10.73
CA MET A 1 -4.19 17.82 9.58
C MET A 1 -3.16 16.72 9.53
N THR A 2 -3.17 15.89 8.51
CA THR A 2 -2.10 14.93 8.26
C THR A 2 -0.91 15.73 7.74
N SER A 3 0.14 15.80 8.55
CA SER A 3 1.35 16.53 8.19
C SER A 3 2.20 15.69 7.23
N VAL A 4 2.96 16.34 6.37
CA VAL A 4 4.01 15.68 5.58
C VAL A 4 4.97 14.89 6.49
N ALA A 5 5.17 15.36 7.72
CA ALA A 5 5.95 14.67 8.74
C ALA A 5 5.34 13.31 9.15
N GLU A 6 4.01 13.19 9.28
CA GLU A 6 3.36 11.90 9.56
C GLU A 6 3.58 10.92 8.40
N THR A 7 3.41 11.39 7.16
CA THR A 7 3.68 10.57 5.98
C THR A 7 5.14 10.12 5.92
N ALA A 8 6.10 11.01 6.23
CA ALA A 8 7.51 10.66 6.27
C ALA A 8 7.84 9.65 7.39
N SER A 9 7.19 9.79 8.57
CA SER A 9 7.34 8.83 9.67
C SER A 9 6.83 7.44 9.27
N ILE A 10 5.63 7.37 8.68
CA ILE A 10 5.07 6.10 8.20
C ILE A 10 5.95 5.53 7.10
N LEU A 11 6.47 6.36 6.19
CA LEU A 11 7.38 5.92 5.14
C LEU A 11 8.65 5.31 5.71
N SER A 12 9.21 5.91 6.78
CA SER A 12 10.38 5.38 7.46
C SER A 12 10.12 3.99 8.01
N ASP A 13 8.99 3.78 8.68
CA ASP A 13 8.58 2.47 9.19
C ASP A 13 8.39 1.46 8.06
N LEU A 14 7.73 1.87 6.96
CA LEU A 14 7.49 0.99 5.82
C LEU A 14 8.80 0.56 5.13
N VAL A 15 9.76 1.48 4.98
CA VAL A 15 11.09 1.18 4.38
C VAL A 15 11.88 0.21 5.25
N ALA A 16 11.72 0.28 6.58
CA ALA A 16 12.39 -0.62 7.51
C ALA A 16 11.95 -2.08 7.42
N PHE A 17 10.78 -2.37 6.83
CA PHE A 17 10.40 -3.76 6.50
C PHE A 17 11.06 -4.18 5.17
N PRO A 18 12.02 -5.12 5.17
CA PRO A 18 12.71 -5.55 3.95
C PRO A 18 11.85 -6.55 3.16
N THR A 19 10.73 -6.07 2.62
CA THR A 19 9.77 -6.84 1.82
C THR A 19 10.27 -7.09 0.39
N VAL A 20 11.51 -7.58 0.26
CA VAL A 20 12.07 -7.95 -1.05
C VAL A 20 11.20 -9.06 -1.64
N SER A 21 10.89 -9.05 -2.94
CA SER A 21 9.86 -9.93 -3.53
C SER A 21 10.06 -11.45 -3.29
N CYS A 22 11.24 -11.93 -2.86
CA CYS A 22 11.46 -13.32 -2.45
C CYS A 22 11.05 -13.64 -0.99
N ASP A 23 10.82 -12.61 -0.19
CA ASP A 23 10.61 -12.67 1.26
C ASP A 23 9.13 -12.44 1.63
N GLY A 24 8.82 -12.62 2.91
CA GLY A 24 7.46 -12.38 3.41
C GLY A 24 7.15 -10.90 3.58
N ASN A 25 5.88 -10.52 3.47
CA ASN A 25 5.42 -9.14 3.72
C ASN A 25 4.53 -9.00 4.97
N LEU A 26 4.37 -10.07 5.76
CA LEU A 26 3.36 -10.13 6.83
C LEU A 26 3.53 -9.06 7.91
N GLU A 27 4.76 -8.68 8.26
CA GLU A 27 5.02 -7.64 9.27
C GLU A 27 4.56 -6.26 8.78
N LEU A 28 4.81 -5.93 7.51
CA LEU A 28 4.32 -4.71 6.88
C LEU A 28 2.79 -4.72 6.81
N ILE A 29 2.20 -5.86 6.43
CA ILE A 29 0.74 -6.02 6.39
C ILE A 29 0.13 -5.88 7.78
N ALA A 30 0.76 -6.42 8.82
CA ALA A 30 0.36 -6.25 10.22
C ALA A 30 0.32 -4.77 10.62
N TYR A 31 1.41 -4.06 10.33
CA TYR A 31 1.54 -2.63 10.61
C TYR A 31 0.45 -1.80 9.90
N ALA A 32 0.25 -2.03 8.60
CA ALA A 32 -0.78 -1.33 7.82
C ALA A 32 -2.20 -1.68 8.31
N SER A 33 -2.45 -2.95 8.65
CA SER A 33 -3.72 -3.44 9.19
C SER A 33 -4.06 -2.75 10.51
N GLU A 34 -3.09 -2.60 11.42
CA GLU A 34 -3.27 -1.94 12.71
C GLU A 34 -3.67 -0.48 12.53
N LYS A 35 -2.94 0.27 11.68
CA LYS A 35 -3.26 1.67 11.38
C LYS A 35 -4.65 1.85 10.77
N LEU A 36 -5.02 1.01 9.80
CA LEU A 36 -6.34 1.09 9.16
C LEU A 36 -7.47 0.68 10.11
N SER A 37 -7.26 -0.35 10.93
CA SER A 37 -8.22 -0.75 11.97
C SER A 37 -8.41 0.33 13.03
N ALA A 38 -7.32 0.99 13.44
CA ALA A 38 -7.37 2.12 14.38
C ALA A 38 -8.12 3.33 13.81
N ALA A 39 -8.09 3.52 12.49
CA ALA A 39 -8.92 4.49 11.78
C ALA A 39 -10.39 4.02 11.59
N GLY A 40 -10.76 2.83 12.06
CA GLY A 40 -12.12 2.28 11.97
C GLY A 40 -12.42 1.54 10.67
N ALA A 41 -11.41 1.18 9.88
CA ALA A 41 -11.62 0.38 8.68
C ALA A 41 -11.96 -1.07 9.02
N ARG A 42 -12.83 -1.69 8.22
CA ARG A 42 -13.02 -3.15 8.20
C ARG A 42 -11.88 -3.75 7.39
N VAL A 43 -11.07 -4.61 8.00
CA VAL A 43 -9.83 -5.13 7.41
C VAL A 43 -9.92 -6.63 7.14
N SER A 44 -9.40 -7.07 6.00
CA SER A 44 -9.30 -8.45 5.56
C SER A 44 -7.92 -8.73 5.00
N TRP A 45 -7.40 -9.93 5.28
CA TRP A 45 -6.11 -10.41 4.82
C TRP A 45 -6.32 -11.58 3.88
N MET A 46 -5.63 -11.60 2.75
CA MET A 46 -5.72 -12.67 1.76
C MET A 46 -4.33 -13.28 1.61
N THR A 47 -4.06 -14.34 2.36
CA THR A 47 -2.74 -14.98 2.41
C THR A 47 -2.45 -15.77 1.14
N ASP A 48 -1.19 -15.77 0.72
CA ASP A 48 -0.72 -16.69 -0.32
C ASP A 48 -0.80 -18.16 0.15
N PRO A 49 -0.73 -19.14 -0.77
CA PRO A 49 -0.85 -20.56 -0.41
C PRO A 49 0.19 -21.05 0.62
N ASP A 50 1.39 -20.45 0.61
CA ASP A 50 2.48 -20.82 1.52
C ASP A 50 2.40 -20.07 2.86
N GLY A 51 1.46 -19.11 2.99
CA GLY A 51 1.22 -18.32 4.18
C GLY A 51 2.36 -17.36 4.55
N ARG A 52 3.26 -17.07 3.61
CA ARG A 52 4.41 -16.17 3.80
C ARG A 52 4.11 -14.74 3.39
N LYS A 53 3.08 -14.54 2.56
CA LYS A 53 2.66 -13.24 2.03
C LYS A 53 1.17 -13.05 2.18
N ALA A 54 0.71 -11.81 2.17
CA ALA A 54 -0.70 -11.49 2.20
C ALA A 54 -0.99 -10.20 1.43
N ASN A 55 -2.14 -10.16 0.78
CA ASN A 55 -2.76 -8.88 0.43
C ASN A 55 -3.48 -8.33 1.66
N LEU A 56 -3.51 -7.01 1.78
CA LEU A 56 -4.38 -6.29 2.71
C LEU A 56 -5.51 -5.64 1.92
N PHE A 57 -6.76 -5.94 2.29
CA PHE A 57 -7.92 -5.22 1.81
C PHE A 57 -8.67 -4.59 2.99
N ALA A 58 -8.82 -3.27 2.99
CA ALA A 58 -9.51 -2.56 4.05
C ALA A 58 -10.56 -1.61 3.49
N THR A 59 -11.66 -1.37 4.22
CA THR A 59 -12.73 -0.47 3.79
C THR A 59 -13.13 0.50 4.90
N LEU A 60 -13.12 1.80 4.58
CA LEU A 60 -13.74 2.86 5.37
C LEU A 60 -15.10 3.25 4.76
N GLY A 61 -16.01 3.75 5.60
CA GLY A 61 -17.34 4.19 5.20
C GLY A 61 -18.38 3.06 5.10
N PRO A 62 -19.51 3.31 4.43
CA PRO A 62 -20.64 2.40 4.37
C PRO A 62 -20.30 1.14 3.56
N GLU A 63 -21.07 0.06 3.79
CA GLU A 63 -21.08 -1.08 2.88
C GLU A 63 -21.81 -0.75 1.58
N GLY A 64 -21.48 -1.46 0.51
CA GLY A 64 -22.11 -1.30 -0.79
C GLY A 64 -21.10 -1.30 -1.94
N ASN A 65 -21.63 -1.18 -3.15
CA ASN A 65 -20.82 -1.15 -4.37
C ASN A 65 -20.43 0.28 -4.76
N GLY A 66 -19.42 0.36 -5.62
CA GLY A 66 -18.82 1.58 -6.10
C GLY A 66 -17.71 2.08 -5.19
N GLY A 67 -17.51 3.40 -5.16
CA GLY A 67 -16.43 3.99 -4.37
C GLY A 67 -15.07 3.94 -5.05
N ILE A 68 -14.02 4.19 -4.27
CA ILE A 68 -12.65 4.33 -4.76
C ILE A 68 -11.78 3.30 -4.07
N VAL A 69 -10.88 2.65 -4.80
CA VAL A 69 -9.78 1.87 -4.20
C VAL A 69 -8.46 2.61 -4.36
N LEU A 70 -7.76 2.82 -3.24
CA LEU A 70 -6.38 3.26 -3.20
C LEU A 70 -5.50 2.01 -3.23
N SER A 71 -4.81 1.78 -4.34
CA SER A 71 -4.08 0.55 -4.60
C SER A 71 -2.58 0.80 -4.62
N GLY A 72 -1.83 -0.12 -4.00
CA GLY A 72 -0.39 -0.17 -4.14
C GLY A 72 0.19 -1.54 -3.83
N HIS A 73 1.44 -1.78 -4.23
CA HIS A 73 2.17 -3.00 -3.90
C HIS A 73 3.15 -2.76 -2.76
N THR A 74 3.39 -3.81 -1.98
CA THR A 74 4.17 -3.76 -0.74
C THR A 74 5.56 -4.35 -0.89
N ASP A 75 5.78 -5.14 -1.94
CA ASP A 75 7.07 -5.71 -2.25
C ASP A 75 8.00 -4.70 -2.91
N VAL A 76 9.28 -5.02 -2.93
CA VAL A 76 10.31 -4.19 -3.54
C VAL A 76 11.32 -5.06 -4.26
N VAL A 77 11.92 -4.54 -5.33
CA VAL A 77 12.99 -5.23 -6.04
C VAL A 77 14.25 -5.43 -5.15
N PRO A 78 15.04 -6.50 -5.38
CA PRO A 78 16.29 -6.74 -4.65
C PRO A 78 17.28 -5.57 -4.72
N VAL A 79 18.16 -5.49 -3.73
CA VAL A 79 19.24 -4.47 -3.64
C VAL A 79 20.64 -5.04 -3.83
N GLU A 80 20.80 -6.36 -3.87
CA GLU A 80 22.10 -7.01 -4.03
C GLU A 80 22.80 -6.56 -5.32
N GLY A 81 24.07 -6.21 -5.21
CA GLY A 81 24.89 -5.75 -6.34
C GLY A 81 24.63 -4.30 -6.80
N GLN A 82 23.74 -3.56 -6.13
CA GLN A 82 23.50 -2.13 -6.41
C GLN A 82 24.41 -1.24 -5.56
N ASP A 83 24.80 -0.09 -6.12
CA ASP A 83 25.69 0.87 -5.46
C ASP A 83 24.88 1.85 -4.59
N TRP A 84 24.63 1.43 -3.33
CA TRP A 84 23.94 2.24 -2.34
C TRP A 84 24.93 3.01 -1.46
N SER A 85 24.75 4.33 -1.36
CA SER A 85 25.57 5.20 -0.49
C SER A 85 25.14 5.17 0.99
N THR A 86 23.94 4.64 1.27
CA THR A 86 23.35 4.47 2.61
C THR A 86 22.67 3.11 2.68
N ASP A 87 22.31 2.64 3.88
CA ASP A 87 21.51 1.42 4.00
C ASP A 87 20.17 1.59 3.27
N PRO A 88 19.81 0.73 2.30
CA PRO A 88 18.56 0.84 1.54
C PRO A 88 17.30 0.68 2.39
N PHE A 89 17.36 -0.01 3.53
CA PHE A 89 16.22 -0.26 4.40
C PHE A 89 16.21 0.65 5.63
N VAL A 90 17.05 1.68 5.66
CA VAL A 90 16.98 2.76 6.64
C VAL A 90 16.71 4.06 5.88
N LEU A 91 15.56 4.68 6.14
CA LEU A 91 15.20 5.92 5.47
C LEU A 91 16.22 7.01 5.78
N HIS A 92 16.86 7.55 4.74
CA HIS A 92 17.82 8.63 4.85
C HIS A 92 17.25 9.91 4.26
N GLU A 93 17.10 10.95 5.08
CA GLU A 93 16.69 12.28 4.64
C GLU A 93 17.93 13.11 4.28
N ALA A 94 17.97 13.64 3.05
CA ALA A 94 19.00 14.59 2.64
C ALA A 94 18.37 15.74 1.84
N GLY A 95 18.26 16.91 2.48
CA GLY A 95 17.60 18.07 1.90
C GLY A 95 16.09 17.86 1.81
N ASP A 96 15.55 17.93 0.60
CA ASP A 96 14.12 17.75 0.28
C ASP A 96 13.79 16.33 -0.19
N ARG A 97 14.72 15.39 -0.04
CA ARG A 97 14.61 14.02 -0.56
C ARG A 97 14.73 12.99 0.54
N LEU A 98 13.90 11.95 0.41
CA LEU A 98 13.89 10.77 1.26
C LEU A 98 14.42 9.58 0.45
N TYR A 99 15.57 9.05 0.84
CA TYR A 99 16.25 7.95 0.17
C TYR A 99 16.02 6.64 0.92
N GLY A 100 15.73 5.59 0.17
CA GLY A 100 15.48 4.25 0.67
C GLY A 100 14.80 3.38 -0.39
N ARG A 101 14.97 2.07 -0.31
CA ARG A 101 14.33 1.10 -1.20
C ARG A 101 12.82 1.12 -0.96
N GLY A 102 12.07 1.33 -2.04
CA GLY A 102 10.61 1.39 -2.00
C GLY A 102 10.03 2.78 -1.77
N THR A 103 10.86 3.80 -1.52
CA THR A 103 10.39 5.17 -1.24
C THR A 103 9.50 5.74 -2.35
N CYS A 104 9.95 5.65 -3.61
CA CYS A 104 9.16 6.05 -4.78
C CYS A 104 8.25 4.93 -5.29
N ASP A 105 8.69 3.67 -5.20
CA ASP A 105 8.05 2.51 -5.80
C ASP A 105 7.86 1.36 -4.79
N MET A 106 6.72 1.28 -4.10
CA MET A 106 5.71 2.35 -4.03
C MET A 106 5.22 2.64 -2.60
N LYS A 107 6.08 2.36 -1.61
CA LYS A 107 5.79 2.57 -0.18
C LYS A 107 5.48 4.02 0.16
N GLY A 108 5.97 4.99 -0.62
CA GLY A 108 5.62 6.41 -0.48
C GLY A 108 4.11 6.67 -0.62
N PHE A 109 3.47 6.06 -1.62
CA PHE A 109 2.02 6.19 -1.79
C PHE A 109 1.25 5.48 -0.67
N ILE A 110 1.69 4.29 -0.27
CA ILE A 110 1.09 3.56 0.86
C ILE A 110 1.18 4.39 2.14
N ALA A 111 2.34 5.01 2.41
CA ALA A 111 2.52 5.90 3.55
C ALA A 111 1.55 7.08 3.53
N ALA A 112 1.35 7.71 2.37
CA ALA A 112 0.40 8.80 2.21
C ALA A 112 -1.05 8.34 2.42
N ALA A 113 -1.43 7.18 1.88
CA ALA A 113 -2.76 6.60 2.05
C ALA A 113 -3.05 6.25 3.52
N LEU A 114 -2.08 5.60 4.21
CA LEU A 114 -2.18 5.28 5.64
C LEU A 114 -2.26 6.54 6.50
N ALA A 115 -1.42 7.54 6.22
CA ALA A 115 -1.46 8.82 6.93
C ALA A 115 -2.83 9.48 6.80
N MET A 116 -3.46 9.40 5.62
CA MET A 116 -4.77 10.00 5.34
C MET A 116 -5.96 9.22 5.90
N ALA A 117 -5.79 7.95 6.28
CA ALA A 117 -6.89 7.09 6.72
C ALA A 117 -7.71 7.67 7.88
N PRO A 118 -7.11 8.21 8.97
CA PRO A 118 -7.89 8.85 10.05
C PRO A 118 -8.73 10.03 9.56
N ARG A 119 -8.21 10.81 8.62
CA ARG A 119 -8.94 11.96 8.06
C ARG A 119 -10.10 11.50 7.18
N PHE A 120 -9.93 10.42 6.42
CA PHE A 120 -11.03 9.86 5.64
C PHE A 120 -12.13 9.28 6.54
N ALA A 121 -11.76 8.72 7.70
CA ALA A 121 -12.69 8.19 8.68
C ALA A 121 -13.57 9.28 9.34
N GLU A 122 -13.08 10.52 9.42
CA GLU A 122 -13.83 11.68 9.91
C GLU A 122 -14.86 12.21 8.89
N LEU A 123 -14.79 11.78 7.63
CA LEU A 123 -15.71 12.21 6.58
C LEU A 123 -17.00 11.41 6.60
N ASP A 124 -18.13 12.08 6.32
CA ASP A 124 -19.40 11.41 6.03
C ASP A 124 -19.36 10.86 4.59
N LEU A 125 -18.73 9.70 4.43
CA LEU A 125 -18.52 9.07 3.13
C LEU A 125 -19.83 8.48 2.60
N ALA A 126 -20.33 9.00 1.47
CA ALA A 126 -21.52 8.46 0.80
C ALA A 126 -21.27 7.12 0.08
N ARG A 127 -20.01 6.72 -0.09
CA ARG A 127 -19.56 5.50 -0.78
C ARG A 127 -18.33 4.94 -0.07
N PRO A 128 -18.05 3.63 -0.17
CA PRO A 128 -16.87 3.06 0.45
C PRO A 128 -15.57 3.63 -0.12
N LEU A 129 -14.56 3.74 0.75
CA LEU A 129 -13.18 3.96 0.38
C LEU A 129 -12.39 2.70 0.73
N HIS A 130 -11.81 2.07 -0.27
CA HIS A 130 -11.04 0.85 -0.12
C HIS A 130 -9.54 1.13 -0.15
N PHE A 131 -8.78 0.34 0.61
CA PHE A 131 -7.32 0.26 0.54
C PHE A 131 -6.98 -1.16 0.09
N ALA A 132 -6.16 -1.28 -0.95
CA ALA A 132 -5.73 -2.56 -1.49
C ALA A 132 -4.21 -2.57 -1.59
N PHE A 133 -3.56 -3.23 -0.65
CA PHE A 133 -2.09 -3.39 -0.65
C PHE A 133 -1.72 -4.82 -1.00
N THR A 134 -1.10 -5.00 -2.17
CA THR A 134 -0.83 -6.32 -2.73
C THR A 134 0.63 -6.74 -2.58
N TYR A 135 0.89 -8.03 -2.72
CA TYR A 135 2.24 -8.60 -2.86
C TYR A 135 2.48 -9.08 -4.28
N ASP A 136 3.75 -9.32 -4.63
CA ASP A 136 4.19 -9.92 -5.89
C ASP A 136 3.63 -9.22 -7.13
N GLU A 137 3.64 -7.89 -7.10
CA GLU A 137 3.43 -7.10 -8.32
C GLU A 137 4.64 -7.33 -9.26
N GLU A 138 5.84 -7.14 -8.72
CA GLU A 138 7.14 -7.13 -9.41
C GLU A 138 7.55 -8.49 -9.99
N THR A 139 6.87 -9.57 -9.58
CA THR A 139 7.15 -10.95 -10.00
C THR A 139 6.05 -11.57 -10.86
N GLY A 140 5.00 -10.80 -11.21
CA GLY A 140 3.95 -11.24 -12.13
C GLY A 140 2.50 -10.93 -11.70
N CYS A 141 2.29 -9.93 -10.83
CA CYS A 141 0.99 -9.49 -10.35
C CYS A 141 0.13 -10.60 -9.68
N LEU A 142 0.76 -11.55 -8.98
CA LEU A 142 0.05 -12.67 -8.35
C LEU A 142 -0.92 -12.20 -7.27
N GLY A 143 -0.49 -11.27 -6.42
CA GLY A 143 -1.34 -10.67 -5.39
C GLY A 143 -2.53 -9.92 -5.99
N GLY A 144 -2.32 -9.16 -7.08
CA GLY A 144 -3.40 -8.46 -7.79
C GLY A 144 -4.45 -9.42 -8.35
N GLN A 145 -4.04 -10.51 -8.99
CA GLN A 145 -4.96 -11.54 -9.48
C GLN A 145 -5.73 -12.21 -8.33
N HIS A 146 -5.06 -12.51 -7.22
CA HIS A 146 -5.68 -13.08 -6.04
C HIS A 146 -6.74 -12.13 -5.46
N LEU A 147 -6.41 -10.85 -5.29
CA LEU A 147 -7.33 -9.82 -4.83
C LEU A 147 -8.57 -9.75 -5.72
N VAL A 148 -8.41 -9.70 -7.04
CA VAL A 148 -9.55 -9.61 -7.97
C VAL A 148 -10.50 -10.80 -7.81
N ARG A 149 -9.97 -12.03 -7.65
CA ARG A 149 -10.81 -13.23 -7.43
C ARG A 149 -11.61 -13.12 -6.13
N GLU A 150 -10.98 -12.67 -5.05
CA GLU A 150 -11.63 -12.46 -3.75
C GLU A 150 -12.72 -11.38 -3.82
N LEU A 151 -12.44 -10.24 -4.47
CA LEU A 151 -13.44 -9.18 -4.63
C LEU A 151 -14.64 -9.64 -5.45
N VAL A 152 -14.42 -10.43 -6.51
CA VAL A 152 -15.50 -11.02 -7.31
C VAL A 152 -16.33 -12.01 -6.48
N ALA A 153 -15.68 -12.88 -5.70
CA ALA A 153 -16.36 -13.86 -4.83
C ALA A 153 -17.20 -13.18 -3.74
N GLN A 154 -16.75 -12.02 -3.24
CA GLN A 154 -17.44 -11.23 -2.22
C GLN A 154 -18.41 -10.19 -2.82
N GLU A 155 -18.58 -10.18 -4.15
CA GLU A 155 -19.42 -9.24 -4.90
C GLU A 155 -19.08 -7.74 -4.67
N ILE A 156 -17.82 -7.43 -4.33
CA ILE A 156 -17.32 -6.07 -4.11
C ILE A 156 -16.91 -5.46 -5.45
N ARG A 157 -17.50 -4.31 -5.82
CA ARG A 157 -17.26 -3.65 -7.11
C ARG A 157 -16.88 -2.18 -6.96
N PRO A 158 -15.61 -1.84 -6.72
CA PRO A 158 -15.15 -0.45 -6.72
C PRO A 158 -15.42 0.23 -8.06
N SER A 159 -15.71 1.54 -8.07
CA SER A 159 -15.96 2.28 -9.32
C SER A 159 -14.67 2.75 -10.00
N VAL A 160 -13.65 3.07 -9.20
CA VAL A 160 -12.39 3.65 -9.66
C VAL A 160 -11.24 3.08 -8.83
N ALA A 161 -10.13 2.78 -9.47
CA ALA A 161 -8.86 2.50 -8.80
C ALA A 161 -7.88 3.65 -9.02
N ILE A 162 -7.31 4.15 -7.93
CA ILE A 162 -6.16 5.05 -7.94
C ILE A 162 -4.96 4.20 -7.55
N VAL A 163 -4.07 3.96 -8.51
CA VAL A 163 -2.84 3.20 -8.30
C VAL A 163 -1.70 4.20 -8.11
N GLY A 164 -0.94 4.02 -7.04
CA GLY A 164 0.11 4.96 -6.63
C GLY A 164 1.44 4.87 -7.38
N GLU A 165 1.47 4.24 -8.55
CA GLU A 165 2.69 4.06 -9.34
C GLU A 165 3.39 5.38 -9.66
N PRO A 166 4.73 5.40 -9.74
CA PRO A 166 5.48 6.63 -9.98
C PRO A 166 5.35 7.12 -11.42
N THR A 167 4.49 8.13 -11.63
CA THR A 167 4.25 8.74 -12.95
C THR A 167 4.86 10.14 -13.12
N SER A 168 5.79 10.51 -12.23
CA SER A 168 6.25 11.90 -12.07
C SER A 168 5.11 12.87 -11.75
N MET A 169 4.17 12.46 -10.88
CA MET A 169 2.99 13.23 -10.47
C MET A 169 2.01 13.57 -11.62
N ARG A 170 2.07 12.82 -12.72
CA ARG A 170 1.13 12.97 -13.84
C ARG A 170 -0.02 11.98 -13.71
N ILE A 171 -1.24 12.42 -14.01
CA ILE A 171 -2.37 11.50 -14.11
C ILE A 171 -2.19 10.71 -15.41
N ILE A 172 -2.18 9.38 -15.31
CA ILE A 172 -2.12 8.47 -16.45
C ILE A 172 -3.38 7.60 -16.42
N GLU A 173 -4.18 7.68 -17.49
CA GLU A 173 -5.37 6.84 -17.67
C GLU A 173 -4.96 5.56 -18.41
N GLY A 174 -4.68 4.50 -17.65
CA GLY A 174 -4.32 3.18 -18.18
C GLY A 174 -2.83 3.06 -18.55
N HIS A 175 -2.16 2.07 -17.95
CA HIS A 175 -0.81 1.65 -18.32
C HIS A 175 -0.88 0.27 -18.99
N LYS A 176 0.04 -0.01 -19.91
CA LYS A 176 0.04 -1.23 -20.74
C LYS A 176 0.39 -2.48 -19.95
#